data_AF-A0A842S2R9-F1
#
_entry.id   AF-A0A842S2R9-F1
#
_cell.length_a   1.000
_cell.length_b   1.000
_cell.length_c   1.000
_cell.angle_alpha   90.00
_cell.angle_beta   90.00
_cell.angle_gamma   90.00
#
_symmetry.space_group_name_H-M   'P 1'
#
loop_
_entity.id
_entity.type
_entity.pdbx_description
1 polymer ?
#
loop_
_entity_poly.entity_id
_entity_poly.type
_entity_poly.pdbx_seq_one_letter_code
_entity_poly.pdbx_strand_id
1 'polypeptide(L)'
;MENATGIVFLFNMEEGTPEDVSKDFSDYFPSVTENLVRQGLLELAELKEIIDNKKVFWGAIKKNFDKVVEDTDAIGDLAWQVYKKHTKQDPSDNVRCLIYDGSQAPWNFTLMACVLYS
;
A
#
# COMPACT_ATOMS: atom_id res chain seq x y z
N MET A 1 1.31 22.07 0.31
CA MET A 1 2.21 20.93 0.09
C MET A 1 1.43 19.74 0.55
N GLU A 2 1.22 18.79 -0.34
CA GLU A 2 0.54 17.54 -0.01
C GLU A 2 1.54 16.66 0.74
N ASN A 3 1.14 16.17 1.91
CA ASN A 3 2.02 15.36 2.75
C ASN A 3 1.54 13.91 2.75
N ALA A 4 2.47 12.97 2.59
CA ALA A 4 2.16 11.56 2.70
C ALA A 4 1.66 11.26 4.12
N THR A 5 0.46 10.71 4.19
CA THR A 5 -0.26 10.49 5.44
C THR A 5 -0.28 9.03 5.85
N GLY A 6 -0.22 8.10 4.90
CA GLY A 6 -0.22 6.69 5.21
C GLY A 6 0.23 5.83 4.05
N ILE A 7 0.54 4.57 4.36
CA ILE A 7 0.84 3.54 3.37
C ILE A 7 -0.23 2.45 3.48
N VAL A 8 -0.76 2.03 2.34
CA VAL A 8 -1.65 0.88 2.25
C VAL A 8 -1.08 -0.12 1.26
N PHE A 9 -0.95 -1.36 1.72
CA PHE A 9 -0.58 -2.49 0.89
C PHE A 9 -1.83 -3.24 0.46
N LEU A 10 -2.07 -3.34 -0.85
CA LEU A 10 -3.17 -4.11 -1.41
C LEU A 10 -2.64 -5.37 -2.11
N PHE A 11 -3.36 -6.48 -1.93
CA PHE A 11 -3.00 -7.79 -2.48
C PHE A 11 -4.26 -8.62 -2.78
N ASN A 12 -4.12 -9.74 -3.49
CA ASN A 12 -5.24 -10.64 -3.79
C ASN A 12 -5.67 -11.42 -2.54
N MET A 13 -6.96 -11.48 -2.23
CA MET A 13 -7.47 -12.25 -1.08
C MET A 13 -7.13 -13.76 -1.14
N GLU A 14 -6.82 -14.28 -2.33
CA GLU A 14 -6.36 -15.68 -2.49
C GLU A 14 -5.02 -15.95 -1.81
N GLU A 15 -4.19 -14.94 -1.58
CA GLU A 15 -2.90 -15.08 -0.88
C GLU A 15 -3.07 -15.27 0.64
N GLY A 16 -4.23 -14.92 1.20
CA GLY A 16 -4.53 -15.11 2.62
C GLY A 16 -5.19 -13.91 3.28
N THR A 17 -5.14 -13.88 4.62
CA THR A 17 -5.66 -12.75 5.40
C THR A 17 -4.61 -11.63 5.49
N PRO A 18 -5.03 -10.36 5.69
CA PRO A 18 -4.07 -9.27 5.89
C PRO A 18 -3.07 -9.50 7.02
N GLU A 19 -3.48 -10.19 8.09
CA GLU A 19 -2.61 -10.51 9.22
C GLU A 19 -1.51 -11.50 8.80
N ASP A 20 -1.90 -12.62 8.17
CA ASP A 20 -0.96 -13.66 7.74
C ASP A 20 0.01 -13.12 6.69
N VAL A 21 -0.51 -12.45 5.65
CA VAL A 21 0.30 -11.89 4.56
C VAL A 21 1.27 -10.83 5.06
N SER A 22 0.83 -9.94 5.96
CA SER A 22 1.71 -8.90 6.52
C SER A 22 2.87 -9.49 7.35
N LYS A 23 2.64 -10.61 8.02
CA LYS A 23 3.64 -11.32 8.82
C LYS A 23 4.67 -11.98 7.91
N ASP A 24 4.23 -12.70 6.88
CA ASP A 24 5.11 -13.38 5.93
C ASP A 24 5.89 -12.38 5.06
N PHE A 25 5.30 -11.21 4.80
CA PHE A 25 5.95 -10.13 4.08
C PHE A 25 6.97 -9.33 4.92
N SER A 26 6.96 -9.45 6.25
CA SER A 26 7.68 -8.54 7.15
C SER A 26 9.18 -8.40 6.85
N ASP A 27 9.84 -9.45 6.39
CA ASP A 27 11.26 -9.44 5.98
C ASP A 27 11.53 -8.54 4.76
N TYR A 28 10.53 -8.31 3.91
CA TYR A 28 10.63 -7.50 2.69
C TYR A 28 10.17 -6.04 2.88
N PHE A 29 9.53 -5.73 4.01
CA PHE A 29 9.00 -4.39 4.30
C PHE A 29 10.05 -3.28 4.20
N PRO A 30 11.29 -3.44 4.74
CA PRO A 30 12.32 -2.41 4.59
C PRO A 30 12.69 -2.15 3.13
N SER A 31 12.81 -3.21 2.32
CA SER A 31 13.16 -3.09 0.90
C SER A 31 12.08 -2.36 0.10
N VAL A 32 10.81 -2.65 0.36
CA VAL A 32 9.70 -2.01 -0.37
C VAL A 32 9.56 -0.55 0.04
N THR A 33 9.66 -0.24 1.34
CA THR A 33 9.57 1.14 1.82
C THR A 33 10.76 2.00 1.40
N GLU A 34 11.98 1.45 1.37
CA GLU A 34 13.15 2.11 0.76
C GLU A 34 12.90 2.43 -0.71
N ASN A 35 12.32 1.49 -1.46
CA ASN A 35 12.04 1.70 -2.88
C ASN A 35 11.00 2.81 -3.10
N LEU A 36 9.96 2.92 -2.25
CA LEU A 36 9.01 4.03 -2.30
C LEU A 36 9.71 5.39 -2.17
N VAL A 37 10.68 5.52 -1.25
CA VAL A 37 11.48 6.75 -1.08
C VAL A 37 12.38 6.99 -2.29
N ARG A 38 13.09 5.95 -2.76
CA ARG A 38 14.01 6.05 -3.90
C ARG A 38 13.32 6.44 -5.20
N GLN A 39 12.07 6.02 -5.39
CA GLN A 39 11.26 6.37 -6.56
C GLN A 39 10.55 7.72 -6.40
N GLY A 40 10.73 8.42 -5.27
CA GLY A 40 10.12 9.74 -5.03
C GLY A 40 8.63 9.70 -4.72
N LEU A 41 8.11 8.54 -4.28
CA LEU A 41 6.71 8.40 -3.85
C LEU A 41 6.47 8.90 -2.43
N LEU A 42 7.51 9.13 -1.64
CA LEU A 42 7.45 9.92 -0.41
C LEU A 42 8.88 10.27 0.04
N GLU A 43 9.00 11.25 0.92
CA GLU A 43 10.27 11.59 1.55
C GLU A 43 10.57 10.66 2.74
N LEU A 44 11.86 10.56 3.09
CA LEU A 44 12.28 9.75 4.23
C LEU A 44 11.67 10.24 5.57
N ALA A 45 11.48 11.56 5.71
CA ALA A 45 10.85 12.14 6.89
C ALA A 45 9.38 11.71 7.02
N GLU A 46 8.64 11.71 5.91
CA GLU A 46 7.25 11.25 5.85
C GLU A 46 7.15 9.75 6.17
N LEU A 47 8.07 8.93 5.64
CA LEU A 47 8.12 7.49 5.92
C LEU A 47 8.27 7.25 7.42
N LYS A 48 9.19 7.98 8.06
CA LYS A 48 9.43 7.90 9.49
C LYS A 48 8.17 8.24 10.28
N GLU A 49 7.49 9.33 9.94
CA GLU A 49 6.24 9.72 10.61
C GLU A 49 5.13 8.68 10.44
N ILE A 50 4.98 8.10 9.25
CA ILE A 50 3.99 7.04 8.97
C ILE A 50 4.25 5.80 9.83
N ILE A 51 5.51 5.37 9.94
CA ILE A 51 5.90 4.21 10.75
C ILE A 51 5.70 4.50 12.25
N ASP A 52 6.22 5.63 12.74
CA ASP A 52 6.14 6.01 14.16
C ASP A 52 4.68 6.14 14.62
N ASN A 53 3.78 6.61 13.74
CA ASN A 53 2.35 6.73 14.00
C ASN A 53 1.54 5.47 13.66
N LYS A 54 2.19 4.37 13.24
CA LYS A 54 1.54 3.09 12.86
C LYS A 54 0.46 3.25 11.79
N LYS A 55 0.72 4.10 10.78
CA LYS A 55 -0.20 4.40 9.67
C LYS A 55 0.08 3.54 8.43
N VAL A 56 0.43 2.28 8.66
CA VAL A 56 0.63 1.26 7.62
C VAL A 56 -0.48 0.23 7.75
N PHE A 57 -1.26 0.05 6.69
CA PHE A 57 -2.41 -0.86 6.70
C PHE A 57 -2.39 -1.81 5.50
N TRP A 58 -3.15 -2.90 5.61
CA TRP A 58 -3.18 -3.98 4.63
C TRP A 58 -4.61 -4.25 4.18
N GLY A 59 -4.83 -4.45 2.88
CA GLY A 59 -6.13 -4.69 2.27
C GLY A 59 -6.13 -5.86 1.30
N ALA A 60 -7.02 -6.82 1.53
CA ALA A 60 -7.23 -7.94 0.62
C ALA A 60 -8.35 -7.62 -0.39
N ILE A 61 -8.05 -7.73 -1.68
CA ILE A 61 -8.99 -7.50 -2.78
C ILE A 61 -9.66 -8.84 -3.12
N LYS A 62 -10.99 -8.88 -2.99
CA LYS A 62 -11.77 -10.12 -3.12
C LYS A 62 -12.16 -10.49 -4.55
N LYS A 63 -12.32 -9.52 -5.45
CA LYS A 63 -12.85 -9.75 -6.81
C LYS A 63 -12.18 -8.83 -7.81
N ASN A 64 -12.08 -9.32 -9.04
CA ASN A 64 -11.56 -8.57 -10.19
C ASN A 64 -10.14 -8.02 -9.95
N PHE A 65 -9.30 -8.77 -9.22
CA PHE A 65 -7.95 -8.33 -8.87
C PHE A 65 -7.15 -7.87 -10.10
N ASP A 66 -7.15 -8.68 -11.16
CA ASP A 66 -6.45 -8.36 -12.40
C ASP A 66 -6.90 -7.03 -13.02
N LYS A 67 -8.20 -6.73 -12.94
CA LYS A 67 -8.74 -5.45 -13.44
C LYS A 67 -8.35 -4.27 -12.54
N VAL A 68 -8.29 -4.50 -11.22
CA VAL A 68 -7.88 -3.46 -10.27
C VAL A 68 -6.41 -3.11 -10.47
N VAL A 69 -5.55 -4.10 -10.69
CA VAL A 69 -4.11 -3.86 -10.93
C VAL A 69 -3.86 -2.99 -12.17
N GLU A 70 -4.77 -3.01 -13.15
CA GLU A 70 -4.71 -2.19 -14.37
C GLU A 70 -5.35 -0.80 -14.23
N ASP A 71 -6.03 -0.51 -13.11
CA ASP A 71 -6.82 0.71 -12.89
C ASP A 71 -6.32 1.48 -11.66
N THR A 72 -5.53 2.52 -11.91
CA THR A 72 -4.92 3.35 -10.86
C THR A 72 -5.94 4.06 -9.97
N ASP A 73 -7.10 4.44 -10.52
CA ASP A 73 -8.14 5.12 -9.78
C ASP A 73 -8.82 4.13 -8.82
N ALA A 74 -9.12 2.92 -9.30
CA ALA A 74 -9.66 1.84 -8.47
C ALA A 74 -8.69 1.44 -7.34
N ILE A 75 -7.38 1.43 -7.60
CA ILE A 75 -6.35 1.21 -6.56
C ILE A 75 -6.43 2.30 -5.49
N GLY A 76 -6.49 3.57 -5.90
CA GLY A 76 -6.58 4.71 -5.00
C GLY A 76 -7.81 4.66 -4.10
N ASP A 77 -8.97 4.41 -4.69
CA ASP A 77 -10.25 4.27 -3.97
C ASP A 77 -10.19 3.15 -2.93
N LEU A 78 -9.66 1.98 -3.30
CA LEU A 78 -9.54 0.85 -2.39
C LEU A 78 -8.55 1.12 -1.26
N ALA A 79 -7.41 1.76 -1.56
CA ALA A 79 -6.42 2.13 -0.57
C ALA A 79 -7.04 3.08 0.48
N TRP A 80 -7.78 4.10 0.03
CA TRP A 80 -8.50 5.00 0.93
C TRP A 80 -9.61 4.32 1.73
N GLN A 81 -10.36 3.40 1.12
CA GLN A 81 -11.37 2.62 1.84
C GLN A 81 -10.75 1.78 2.97
N VAL A 82 -9.57 1.20 2.75
CA VAL A 82 -8.83 0.48 3.81
C VAL A 82 -8.38 1.47 4.87
N TYR A 83 -7.73 2.57 4.49
CA TYR A 83 -7.20 3.55 5.43
C TYR A 83 -8.28 4.18 6.33
N LYS A 84 -9.45 4.50 5.75
CA LYS A 84 -10.61 5.06 6.48
C LYS A 84 -11.27 4.08 7.46
N LYS A 85 -11.06 2.76 7.31
CA LYS A 85 -11.52 1.79 8.32
C LYS A 85 -10.73 1.88 9.63
N HIS A 86 -9.48 2.35 9.55
CA HIS A 86 -8.57 2.44 10.69
C HIS A 86 -8.37 3.88 11.18
N THR A 87 -8.77 4.88 10.39
CA THR A 87 -8.57 6.30 10.69
C THR A 87 -9.87 7.09 10.50
N LYS A 88 -9.93 8.32 11.02
CA LYS A 88 -11.05 9.25 10.80
C LYS A 88 -10.79 10.24 9.65
N GLN A 89 -9.81 9.94 8.81
CA GLN A 89 -9.36 10.87 7.78
C GLN A 89 -10.23 10.75 6.54
N ASP A 90 -10.54 11.89 5.92
CA ASP A 90 -11.26 11.92 4.67
C ASP A 90 -10.34 11.60 3.49
N PRO A 91 -10.84 10.88 2.48
CA PRO A 91 -10.07 10.52 1.31
C PRO A 91 -9.72 11.74 0.47
N SER A 92 -8.60 11.66 -0.23
CA SER A 92 -8.19 12.59 -1.28
C SER A 92 -7.99 11.85 -2.60
N ASP A 93 -8.01 12.55 -3.72
CA ASP A 93 -7.78 11.94 -5.03
C ASP A 93 -6.28 11.65 -5.27
N ASN A 94 -5.40 12.02 -4.33
CA ASN A 94 -3.96 11.89 -4.51
C ASN A 94 -3.42 10.62 -3.83
N VAL A 95 -3.25 9.60 -4.67
CA VAL A 95 -2.61 8.34 -4.32
C VAL A 95 -1.50 8.06 -5.32
N ARG A 96 -0.32 7.69 -4.81
CA ARG A 96 0.78 7.18 -5.65
C ARG A 96 0.99 5.71 -5.34
N CYS A 97 1.12 4.88 -6.38
CA CYS A 97 1.25 3.43 -6.21
C CYS A 97 2.50 2.90 -6.92
N LEU A 98 3.22 1.99 -6.26
CA LEU A 98 4.11 1.05 -6.94
C LEU A 98 3.48 -0.34 -6.96
N ILE A 99 3.44 -0.93 -8.15
CA ILE A 99 2.95 -2.29 -8.36
C ILE A 99 4.16 -3.21 -8.51
N TYR A 100 4.23 -4.21 -7.65
CA TYR A 100 5.21 -5.28 -7.73
C TYR A 100 4.54 -6.51 -8.32
N ASP A 101 5.02 -6.98 -9.47
CA ASP A 101 4.54 -8.19 -10.12
C ASP A 101 4.97 -9.43 -9.32
N GLY A 102 4.00 -10.27 -8.94
CA GLY A 102 4.24 -11.49 -8.17
C GLY A 102 5.12 -12.51 -8.88
N SER A 103 5.23 -12.47 -10.21
CA SER A 103 6.13 -13.35 -10.98
C SER A 103 7.61 -12.98 -10.83
N GLN A 104 7.90 -11.77 -10.35
CA GLN A 104 9.26 -11.24 -10.21
C GLN A 104 9.62 -10.93 -8.75
N ALA A 105 8.62 -10.76 -7.89
CA ALA A 105 8.82 -10.40 -6.51
C ALA A 105 9.22 -11.62 -5.64
N PRO A 106 10.15 -11.46 -4.69
CA PRO A 106 10.64 -12.58 -3.86
C PRO A 106 9.59 -13.16 -2.90
N TRP A 107 8.50 -12.43 -2.64
CA TRP A 107 7.35 -12.89 -1.85
C TRP A 107 6.28 -13.62 -2.68
N ASN A 108 6.48 -13.78 -4.00
CA ASN A 108 5.67 -14.60 -4.91
C ASN A 108 4.20 -14.17 -5.11
N PHE A 109 3.82 -12.93 -4.79
CA PHE A 109 2.48 -12.41 -5.08
C PHE A 109 2.50 -10.95 -5.50
N THR A 110 1.48 -10.53 -6.25
CA THR A 110 1.37 -9.14 -6.71
C THR A 110 0.99 -8.22 -5.56
N LEU A 111 1.83 -7.20 -5.30
CA LEU A 111 1.64 -6.25 -4.21
C LEU A 111 1.52 -4.83 -4.78
N MET A 112 0.48 -4.11 -4.39
CA MET A 112 0.31 -2.69 -4.66
C MET A 112 0.66 -1.89 -3.40
N ALA A 113 1.77 -1.17 -3.44
CA ALA A 113 2.23 -0.31 -2.37
C ALA A 113 1.75 1.13 -2.61
N CYS A 114 0.67 1.51 -1.93
CA CYS A 114 -0.03 2.79 -2.12
C CYS A 114 0.39 3.79 -1.05
N VAL A 115 0.80 4.98 -1.47
CA VAL A 115 1.08 6.13 -0.61
C VAL A 115 -0.08 7.11 -0.74
N LEU A 116 -0.71 7.41 0.39
CA LEU A 116 -1.89 8.29 0.47
C LEU A 116 -1.45 9.69 0.90
N TYR A 117 -1.98 10.74 0.26
CA TYR A 117 -1.65 12.13 0.55
C TYR A 117 -2.83 12.94 1.09
N SER A 118 -2.58 13.95 1.92
CA SER A 118 -3.57 14.96 2.30
C SER A 118 -2.99 16.36 2.37
#